data_AF-A0A918NI23-F1
#
_entry.id   AF-A0A918NI23-F1
#
_cell.length_a   1.000
_cell.length_b   1.000
_cell.length_c   1.000
_cell.angle_alpha   90.00
_cell.angle_beta   90.00
_cell.angle_gamma   90.00
#
_symmetry.space_group_name_H-M   'P 1'
#
loop_
_entity.id
_entity.type
_entity.pdbx_description
1 polymer ?
#
loop_
_entity_poly.entity_id
_entity_poly.type
_entity_poly.pdbx_seq_one_letter_code
_entity_poly.pdbx_strand_id
1 'polypeptide(L)' 'MFSSQPKVASTAFSDFIRNAPSKEKKRVYAKVLEGASERQRKQVEKAQEMAKAG' A
#
# COMPACT_ATOMS: atom_id res chain seq x y z
N MET A 1 10.97 -31.35 -10.78
CA MET A 1 10.85 -31.47 -9.32
C MET A 1 10.69 -30.07 -8.75
N PHE A 2 9.59 -29.77 -8.05
CA PHE A 2 9.47 -28.50 -7.34
C PHE A 2 10.42 -28.55 -6.15
N SER A 3 11.51 -27.77 -6.20
CA SER A 3 12.42 -27.61 -5.07
C SER A 3 11.63 -27.06 -3.88
N SER A 4 11.64 -27.78 -2.75
CA SER A 4 11.04 -27.30 -1.51
C SER A 4 11.75 -26.00 -1.10
N GLN A 5 11.06 -24.87 -1.27
CA GLN A 5 11.57 -23.60 -0.77
C GLN A 5 11.59 -23.64 0.76
N PRO A 6 12.67 -23.16 1.41
CA PRO A 6 12.74 -23.15 2.86
C PRO A 6 11.56 -22.33 3.43
N LYS A 7 10.87 -22.88 4.43
CA LYS A 7 9.81 -22.15 5.14
C LYS A 7 10.42 -20.94 5.83
N VAL A 8 10.08 -19.76 5.33
CA VAL A 8 10.39 -18.48 5.99
C VAL A 8 9.44 -18.26 7.17
N ALA A 9 9.93 -17.60 8.22
CA ALA A 9 9.12 -17.23 9.38
C ALA A 9 7.93 -16.37 8.95
N SER A 10 6.76 -16.59 9.56
CA SER A 10 5.61 -15.73 9.30
C SER A 10 5.80 -14.38 9.97
N THR A 11 5.33 -13.33 9.30
CA THR A 11 5.25 -11.98 9.86
C THR A 11 3.78 -11.63 10.07
N ALA A 12 3.49 -10.67 10.95
CA ALA A 12 2.12 -10.19 11.14
C ALA A 12 1.48 -9.74 9.81
N PHE A 13 2.27 -9.17 8.90
CA PHE A 13 1.82 -8.84 7.55
C PHE A 13 1.53 -10.08 6.72
N SER A 14 2.43 -11.06 6.69
CA SER A 14 2.21 -12.33 5.97
C SER A 14 0.98 -13.07 6.51
N ASP A 15 0.77 -13.09 7.82
CA ASP A 15 -0.40 -13.70 8.46
C ASP A 15 -1.69 -12.96 8.12
N PHE A 16 -1.67 -11.62 8.14
CA PHE A 16 -2.80 -10.81 7.68
C PHE A 16 -3.15 -11.11 6.21
N ILE A 17 -2.15 -11.13 5.32
CA ILE A 17 -2.36 -11.38 3.90
C ILE A 17 -2.88 -12.80 3.63
N ARG A 18 -2.42 -13.80 4.40
CA ARG A 18 -2.86 -15.19 4.24
C ARG A 18 -4.24 -15.42 4.85
N ASN A 19 -4.47 -14.95 6.07
CA ASN A 19 -5.57 -15.44 6.90
C ASN A 19 -6.73 -14.44 7.07
N ALA A 20 -6.53 -13.12 6.86
CA ALA A 20 -7.60 -12.15 7.11
C ALA A 20 -8.77 -12.28 6.10
N PRO A 21 -10.03 -12.03 6.52
CA PRO A 21 -11.17 -12.00 5.62
C PRO A 21 -11.00 -10.96 4.51
N SER A 22 -11.52 -11.26 3.31
CA SER A 22 -11.44 -10.35 2.16
C SER A 22 -12.04 -8.97 2.45
N LYS A 23 -13.09 -8.90 3.28
CA LYS A 23 -13.70 -7.62 3.71
C LYS A 23 -12.71 -6.75 4.49
N GLU A 24 -11.90 -7.35 5.34
CA GLU A 24 -10.90 -6.65 6.15
C GLU A 24 -9.72 -6.19 5.28
N LYS A 25 -9.21 -7.06 4.41
CA LYS A 25 -8.17 -6.72 3.43
C LYS A 25 -8.57 -5.52 2.57
N LYS A 26 -9.79 -5.52 2.03
CA LYS A 26 -10.31 -4.41 1.22
C LYS A 26 -10.35 -3.09 1.98
N ARG A 27 -10.75 -3.10 3.26
CA ARG A 27 -10.76 -1.89 4.10
C ARG A 27 -9.36 -1.32 4.30
N VAL A 28 -8.38 -2.18 4.60
CA VAL A 28 -6.99 -1.77 4.78
C VAL A 28 -6.43 -1.20 3.47
N TYR A 29 -6.62 -1.89 2.35
CA TYR A 29 -6.15 -1.41 1.05
C TYR A 29 -6.79 -0.09 0.64
N ALA A 30 -8.10 0.08 0.85
CA ALA A 30 -8.80 1.33 0.54
C ALA A 30 -8.17 2.51 1.30
N LYS A 31 -7.91 2.35 2.60
CA LYS A 31 -7.28 3.38 3.43
C LYS A 31 -5.86 3.73 2.97
N VAL A 32 -5.09 2.73 2.55
CA VAL A 32 -3.74 2.95 2.00
C VAL A 32 -3.80 3.74 0.70
N LEU A 33 -4.70 3.37 -0.22
CA LEU A 33 -4.86 4.03 -1.51
C LEU A 33 -5.35 5.47 -1.36
N GLU A 34 -6.28 5.72 -0.43
CA GLU A 34 -6.76 7.05 -0.09
C GLU A 34 -5.61 7.94 0.40
N GLY A 35 -4.87 7.49 1.42
CA GLY A 35 -3.74 8.25 1.95
C GLY A 35 -2.60 8.42 0.94
N ALA A 36 -2.37 7.47 0.04
CA ALA A 36 -1.40 7.61 -1.05
C ALA A 36 -1.86 8.68 -2.05
N SER A 37 -3.15 8.67 -2.43
CA SER A 37 -3.74 9.63 -3.36
C SER A 37 -3.69 11.05 -2.80
N GLU A 38 -3.99 11.25 -1.52
CA GLU A 38 -3.89 12.55 -0.87
C GLU A 38 -2.46 13.10 -0.88
N ARG A 39 -1.47 12.26 -0.56
CA ARG A 39 -0.06 12.66 -0.60
C ARG A 39 0.36 13.04 -2.02
N GLN A 40 -0.09 12.28 -3.02
CA GLN A 40 0.18 12.58 -4.43
C GLN A 40 -0.44 13.91 -4.85
N ARG A 41 -1.72 14.18 -4.51
CA ARG A 41 -2.39 15.46 -4.80
C ARG A 41 -1.61 16.64 -4.24
N LYS A 42 -1.16 16.55 -2.98
CA LYS A 42 -0.33 17.60 -2.35
C LYS A 42 0.97 17.87 -3.11
N GLN A 43 1.60 16.84 -3.68
CA GLN A 43 2.80 17.02 -4.49
C GLN A 43 2.49 17.69 -5.83
N VAL A 44 1.39 17.31 -6.48
CA VAL A 44 0.93 17.94 -7.73
C VAL A 44 0.59 19.41 -7.50
N GLU A 45 -0.13 19.75 -6.43
CA GLU A 45 -0.45 21.12 -6.05
C GLU A 45 0.82 21.96 -5.85
N LYS A 46 1.79 21.45 -5.07
CA LYS A 46 3.10 22.11 -4.89
C LYS A 46 3.83 22.33 -6.22
N ALA A 47 3.83 21.35 -7.10
CA ALA A 47 4.46 21.47 -8.41
C ALA A 47 3.77 22.55 -9.27
N GLN A 48 2.44 22.64 -9.21
CA GLN A 48 1.67 23.68 -9.90
C GLN A 48 1.94 25.08 -9.34
N GLU A 49 2.04 25.22 -8.02
CA GLU A 49 2.40 26.50 -7.39
C GLU A 49 3.79 26.97 -7.83
N MET A 50 4.78 26.07 -7.81
CA MET A 50 6.14 26.39 -8.29
C MET A 50 6.13 26.80 -9.77
N ALA A 51 5.35 26.12 -10.61
CA ALA A 51 5.26 26.45 -12.04
C ALA A 51 4.56 27.79 -12.33
N LYS A 52 3.72 28.30 -11.43
CA LYS A 52 3.07 29.62 -11.57
C LYS A 52 3.91 30.76 -11.01
N ALA A 53 4.89 30.46 -10.16
CA ALA A 53 5.74 31.44 -9.50
C ALA A 53 7.04 31.76 -10.27
N GLY A 54 7.34 30.99 -11.32
CA GLY A 54 8.43 31.24 -12.28
C GLY A 54 7.90 31.75 -13.61
#